data_AF-A0A382CBX2-F1
#
_entry.id   AF-A0A382CBX2-F1
#
_cell.length_a   1.000
_cell.length_b   1.000
_cell.length_c   1.000
_cell.angle_alpha   90.00
_cell.angle_beta   90.00
_cell.angle_gamma   90.00
#
_symmetry.space_group_name_H-M   'P 1'
#
loop_
_entity.id
_entity.type
_entity.pdbx_description
1 polymer ?
#
loop_
_entity_poly.entity_id
_entity_poly.type
_entity_poly.pdbx_seq_one_letter_code
_entity_poly.pdbx_strand_id
1 'polypeptide(L)' 'VSKTRYSAFKVLKEALTGHKGWEPTWRDAEPKSEGYDVIIVGGGGHGLATAYYLAKNHGITNVAVL' A
#
# COMPACT_ATOMS: atom_id res chain seq x y z
N VAL A 1 -5.46 7.46 -3.36
CA VAL A 1 -4.28 7.41 -2.46
C VAL A 1 -4.48 8.52 -1.44
N SER A 2 -4.42 8.19 -0.14
CA SER A 2 -4.71 9.16 0.92
C SER A 2 -3.87 10.43 0.76
N LYS A 3 -4.46 11.59 1.05
CA LYS A 3 -3.75 12.88 1.13
C LYS A 3 -3.27 13.18 2.57
N THR A 4 -3.41 12.24 3.49
CA THR A 4 -3.03 12.43 4.90
C THR A 4 -1.53 12.65 5.02
N ARG A 5 -1.13 13.81 5.56
CA ARG A 5 0.26 14.09 5.89
C ARG A 5 0.64 13.39 7.20
N TYR A 6 1.62 12.49 7.13
CA TYR A 6 2.19 11.86 8.32
C TYR A 6 3.12 12.82 9.07
N SER A 7 3.01 12.87 10.39
CA SER A 7 3.90 13.60 11.28
C SER A 7 3.84 13.02 12.69
N ALA A 8 4.89 13.22 13.50
CA ALA A 8 4.91 12.74 14.89
C ALA A 8 3.72 13.28 15.70
N PHE A 9 3.37 14.55 15.51
CA PHE A 9 2.19 15.16 16.15
C PHE A 9 0.87 14.50 15.71
N LYS A 10 0.70 14.22 14.41
CA LYS A 10 -0.50 13.54 13.90
C LYS A 10 -0.60 12.11 14.45
N VAL A 11 0.51 11.38 14.52
CA VAL A 11 0.55 10.04 15.13
C VAL A 11 0.13 10.10 16.61
N LEU A 12 0.68 11.02 17.39
CA LEU A 12 0.29 11.20 18.80
C LEU A 12 -1.19 11.56 18.93
N LYS A 13 -1.67 12.51 18.13
CA LYS A 13 -3.08 12.91 18.11
C LYS A 13 -3.98 11.70 17.81
N GLU A 14 -3.66 10.93 16.78
CA GLU A 14 -4.47 9.77 16.39
C GLU A 14 -4.42 8.63 17.41
N ALA A 15 -3.30 8.45 18.12
CA ALA A 15 -3.23 7.53 19.24
C ALA A 15 -4.21 7.93 20.36
N LEU A 16 -4.34 9.23 20.63
CA LEU A 16 -5.29 9.76 21.62
C LEU A 16 -6.76 9.72 21.13
N THR A 17 -7.00 9.84 19.82
CA THR A 17 -8.36 9.85 19.24
C THR A 17 -8.84 8.49 18.75
N GLY A 18 -8.07 7.42 18.99
CA GLY A 18 -8.42 6.06 18.60
C GLY A 18 -8.41 5.84 17.09
N HIS A 19 -7.45 6.43 16.37
CA HIS A 19 -7.20 6.21 14.94
C HIS A 19 -8.35 6.62 13.98
N LYS A 20 -9.30 7.44 14.44
CA LYS A 20 -10.49 7.82 13.65
C LYS A 20 -10.21 8.81 12.52
N GLY A 21 -9.08 9.51 12.54
CA GLY A 21 -8.73 10.55 11.57
C GLY A 21 -7.76 10.09 10.48
N TRP A 22 -7.56 8.79 10.31
CA TRP A 22 -6.82 8.21 9.19
C TRP A 22 -7.75 7.94 8.01
N GLU A 23 -7.28 8.24 6.80
CA GLU A 23 -7.92 7.82 5.56
C GLU A 23 -7.23 6.58 4.99
N PRO A 24 -7.90 5.76 4.16
CA PRO A 24 -7.28 4.64 3.47
C PRO A 24 -6.07 5.07 2.62
N THR A 25 -4.89 4.52 2.93
CA THR A 25 -3.64 4.88 2.26
C THR A 25 -3.64 4.48 0.77
N TRP A 26 -4.20 3.31 0.46
CA TRP A 26 -4.33 2.77 -0.88
C TRP A 26 -5.79 2.69 -1.32
N ARG A 27 -5.99 2.62 -2.64
CA ARG A 27 -7.30 2.36 -3.23
C ARG A 27 -7.69 0.90 -2.99
N ASP A 28 -8.97 0.67 -2.75
CA ASP A 28 -9.54 -0.67 -2.80
C ASP A 28 -9.84 -1.00 -4.26
N ALA A 29 -9.14 -1.97 -4.82
CA ALA A 29 -9.12 -2.24 -6.25
C ALA A 29 -9.49 -3.69 -6.52
N GLU A 30 -10.46 -3.90 -7.40
CA GLU A 30 -10.77 -5.24 -7.89
C GLU A 30 -9.58 -5.80 -8.71
N PRO A 31 -9.32 -7.12 -8.63
CA PRO A 31 -8.33 -7.78 -9.47
C PRO A 31 -8.64 -7.62 -10.96
N LYS A 32 -7.60 -7.37 -11.76
CA LYS A 32 -7.73 -7.31 -13.22
C LYS A 32 -8.06 -8.70 -13.78
N SER A 33 -9.01 -8.75 -14.72
CA SER A 33 -9.40 -9.97 -15.43
C SER A 33 -8.35 -10.45 -16.42
N GLU A 34 -7.59 -9.53 -17.03
CA GLU A 34 -6.59 -9.82 -18.07
C GLU A 34 -5.29 -10.44 -17.53
N GLY A 35 -5.10 -10.43 -16.20
CA GLY A 35 -3.91 -10.97 -15.53
C GLY A 35 -2.86 -9.93 -15.13
N TYR A 36 -1.75 -10.44 -14.58
CA TYR A 36 -0.63 -9.67 -14.03
C TYR A 36 0.69 -10.31 -14.46
N ASP A 37 1.74 -9.48 -14.61
CA ASP A 37 3.08 -9.98 -14.93
C ASP A 37 3.67 -10.74 -13.72
N VAL A 38 3.33 -10.28 -12.51
CA VAL A 38 3.74 -10.88 -11.24
C VAL A 38 2.57 -10.87 -10.26
N ILE A 39 2.36 -11.99 -9.57
CA ILE A 39 1.45 -12.11 -8.43
C ILE A 39 2.29 -12.43 -7.19
N ILE A 40 2.21 -11.59 -6.18
CA ILE A 40 2.83 -11.77 -4.88
C ILE A 40 1.76 -12.25 -3.90
N VAL A 41 1.93 -13.43 -3.34
CA VAL A 41 1.05 -13.97 -2.29
C VAL A 41 1.61 -13.58 -0.93
N GLY A 42 0.91 -12.69 -0.24
CA GLY A 42 1.26 -12.15 1.08
C GLY A 42 1.41 -10.63 1.06
N GLY A 43 0.37 -9.91 1.51
CA GLY A 43 0.35 -8.44 1.70
C GLY A 43 1.13 -7.88 2.90
N GLY A 44 2.08 -8.64 3.46
CA GLY A 44 2.94 -8.18 4.55
C GLY A 44 4.08 -7.26 4.07
N GLY A 45 4.95 -6.84 5.00
CA GLY A 45 6.06 -5.93 4.70
C GLY A 45 6.98 -6.43 3.58
N HIS A 46 7.29 -7.73 3.54
CA HIS A 46 8.11 -8.33 2.49
C HIS A 46 7.41 -8.28 1.12
N GLY A 47 6.11 -8.60 1.03
CA GLY A 47 5.39 -8.60 -0.24
C GLY A 47 5.25 -7.20 -0.84
N LEU A 48 4.91 -6.22 0.01
CA LEU A 48 4.83 -4.81 -0.40
C LEU A 48 6.22 -4.25 -0.79
N ALA A 49 7.28 -4.60 -0.05
CA ALA A 49 8.64 -4.22 -0.40
C ALA A 49 9.07 -4.82 -1.74
N THR A 50 8.77 -6.11 -1.99
CA THR A 50 9.05 -6.75 -3.27
C THR A 50 8.32 -6.06 -4.43
N ALA A 51 7.03 -5.76 -4.28
CA ALA A 51 6.27 -5.02 -5.29
C ALA A 51 6.90 -3.65 -5.58
N TYR A 52 7.33 -2.94 -4.54
CA TYR A 52 8.05 -1.68 -4.68
C TYR A 52 9.37 -1.83 -5.43
N TYR A 53 10.20 -2.82 -5.08
CA TYR A 53 11.49 -3.06 -5.73
C TYR A 53 11.33 -3.49 -7.19
N LEU A 54 10.34 -4.32 -7.51
CA LEU A 54 10.01 -4.69 -8.89
C LEU A 54 9.68 -3.45 -9.73
N ALA A 55 8.83 -2.57 -9.23
CA ALA A 55 8.47 -1.34 -9.93
C ALA A 55 9.65 -0.38 -10.03
N LYS A 56 10.36 -0.13 -8.93
CA LYS A 56 11.39 0.91 -8.83
C LYS A 56 12.70 0.54 -9.52
N ASN A 57 13.11 -0.72 -9.42
CA ASN A 57 14.44 -1.16 -9.87
C ASN A 57 14.39 -1.96 -11.18
N HIS A 58 13.25 -2.61 -11.46
CA HIS A 58 13.11 -3.48 -12.63
C HIS A 58 12.06 -2.98 -13.63
N GLY A 59 11.34 -1.90 -13.33
CA GLY A 59 10.31 -1.35 -14.21
C GLY A 59 9.06 -2.23 -14.34
N ILE A 60 8.92 -3.27 -13.53
CA ILE A 60 7.77 -4.19 -13.57
C ILE A 60 6.67 -3.60 -12.70
N THR A 61 5.67 -2.99 -13.31
CA THR A 61 4.61 -2.24 -12.62
C THR A 61 3.23 -2.91 -12.64
N ASN A 62 3.03 -3.93 -13.47
CA ASN A 62 1.77 -4.69 -13.52
C ASN A 62 1.82 -5.86 -12.51
N VAL A 63 1.77 -5.51 -11.22
CA VAL A 63 1.93 -6.45 -10.10
C VAL A 63 0.65 -6.51 -9.27
N ALA A 64 0.23 -7.72 -8.89
CA ALA A 64 -0.77 -7.93 -7.85
C ALA A 64 -0.11 -8.35 -6.54
N VAL A 65 -0.60 -7.84 -5.42
CA VAL A 65 -0.27 -8.32 -4.07
C VAL A 65 -1.57 -8.80 -3.43
N LEU A 66 -1.62 -10.07 -3.06
CA LEU A 66 -2.81 -10.77 -2.53
C LEU A 66 -2.61 -11.16 -1.06
#